data_AF-A0A1Y6CZR4-F1
#
_entry.id   AF-A0A1Y6CZR4-F1
#
_cell.length_a   1.000
_cell.length_b   1.000
_cell.length_c   1.000
_cell.angle_alpha   90.00
_cell.angle_beta   90.00
_cell.angle_gamma   90.00
#
_symmetry.space_group_name_H-M   'P 1'
#
loop_
_entity.id
_entity.type
_entity.pdbx_description
1 polymer ?
#
loop_
_entity_poly.entity_id
_entity_poly.type
_entity_poly.pdbx_seq_one_letter_code
_entity_poly.pdbx_strand_id
1 'polypeptide(L)'
;MNKWAWQGLLALTLVWAPPPFPAAAATSPTPTVTPDNPSIPLVLNGITVMVFRSPFMGLSPSERAEGAKKRLQEFLQEYGYDEIGVGSTPQGPAVTIHEDIMFVVTPGDIRDIPGANLRATAEQAAEALRSLESQERMEAFKSKVTGFKVSTKWLLILVGVAGAMVGGLYFLKSRYLGGDPGSLECPRCGNESSVEYEEEPSSFRVIYKYHCRACDYRWFGS
;
A
#
# COMPACT_ATOMS: atom_id res chain seq x y z
N MET A 1 46.88 -36.27 39.85
CA MET A 1 46.74 -37.01 38.58
C MET A 1 46.07 -36.06 37.58
N ASN A 2 46.58 -35.60 36.43
CA ASN A 2 47.77 -35.87 35.64
C ASN A 2 48.16 -34.55 34.91
N LYS A 3 49.46 -34.38 34.66
CA LYS A 3 50.06 -33.31 33.85
C LYS A 3 50.21 -33.80 32.38
N TRP A 4 50.47 -32.86 31.45
CA TRP A 4 50.94 -33.05 30.06
C TRP A 4 49.81 -33.28 29.03
N ALA A 5 49.80 -32.74 27.81
CA ALA A 5 50.81 -32.12 26.93
C ALA A 5 50.08 -31.07 26.05
N TRP A 6 50.61 -29.86 25.82
CA TRP A 6 51.59 -29.51 24.78
C TRP A 6 51.15 -29.83 23.33
N GLN A 7 50.85 -28.74 22.62
CA GLN A 7 51.27 -28.39 21.24
C GLN A 7 50.48 -28.86 20.00
N GLY A 8 50.40 -27.89 19.08
CA GLY A 8 49.97 -28.00 17.67
C GLY A 8 48.57 -27.44 17.47
N LEU A 9 48.24 -26.63 16.47
CA LEU A 9 48.88 -26.10 15.27
C LEU A 9 47.96 -24.93 14.86
N LEU A 10 48.44 -23.70 14.67
CA LEU A 10 48.70 -23.10 13.34
C LEU A 10 47.64 -23.38 12.25
N ALA A 11 47.14 -22.27 11.68
CA ALA A 11 46.29 -22.14 10.47
C ALA A 11 44.81 -22.52 10.66
N LEU A 12 43.84 -21.70 10.27
CA LEU A 12 43.60 -21.33 8.89
C LEU A 12 42.70 -20.08 8.81
N THR A 13 43.25 -18.94 8.39
CA THR A 13 42.45 -17.79 7.93
C THR A 13 41.92 -18.11 6.53
N LEU A 14 40.66 -18.49 6.40
CA LEU A 14 40.01 -18.52 5.09
C LEU A 14 39.59 -17.09 4.72
N VAL A 15 40.44 -16.43 3.93
CA VAL A 15 40.08 -15.25 3.15
C VAL A 15 39.18 -15.73 2.00
N TRP A 16 37.93 -15.26 1.99
CA TRP A 16 36.99 -15.48 0.91
C TRP A 16 37.39 -14.59 -0.27
N ALA A 17 37.97 -15.18 -1.31
CA ALA A 17 38.23 -14.52 -2.59
C ALA A 17 37.00 -14.68 -3.52
N PRO A 18 36.41 -13.60 -4.05
CA PRO A 18 35.38 -13.70 -5.08
C PRO A 18 36.01 -14.11 -6.43
N PRO A 19 35.30 -14.88 -7.28
CA PRO A 19 35.81 -15.33 -8.57
C PRO A 19 35.97 -14.18 -9.57
N PRO A 20 36.93 -14.25 -10.51
CA PRO A 20 37.04 -13.29 -11.60
C PRO A 20 35.93 -13.51 -12.64
N PHE A 21 35.11 -12.49 -12.87
CA PHE A 21 34.17 -12.49 -13.98
C PHE A 21 34.92 -12.31 -15.32
N PRO A 22 34.58 -13.07 -16.37
CA PRO A 22 35.16 -12.86 -17.70
C PRO A 22 34.66 -11.54 -18.29
N ALA A 23 35.62 -10.72 -18.74
CA ALA A 23 35.35 -9.50 -19.49
C ALA A 23 34.68 -9.86 -20.83
N ALA A 24 33.40 -9.51 -20.95
CA ALA A 24 32.66 -9.62 -22.20
C ALA A 24 33.28 -8.68 -23.24
N ALA A 25 33.60 -9.27 -24.38
CA ALA A 25 34.19 -8.64 -25.54
C ALA A 25 33.39 -7.41 -26.01
N ALA A 26 34.15 -6.44 -26.53
CA ALA A 26 33.65 -5.23 -27.16
C ALA A 26 32.66 -5.56 -28.29
N THR A 27 31.40 -5.20 -28.08
CA THR A 27 30.41 -5.10 -29.15
C THR A 27 30.66 -3.77 -29.87
N SER A 28 31.23 -3.84 -31.07
CA SER A 28 31.23 -2.72 -32.01
C SER A 28 29.80 -2.21 -32.18
N PRO A 29 29.55 -0.88 -32.16
CA PRO A 29 28.23 -0.35 -32.42
C PRO A 29 27.81 -0.73 -33.84
N THR A 30 26.75 -1.52 -33.94
CA THR A 30 25.98 -1.79 -35.15
C THR A 30 25.71 -0.48 -35.88
N PRO A 31 25.90 -0.40 -37.21
CA PRO A 31 25.57 0.82 -37.95
C PRO A 31 24.09 1.13 -37.75
N THR A 32 23.84 2.26 -37.09
CA THR A 32 22.52 2.90 -37.05
C THR A 32 22.12 3.18 -38.48
N VAL A 33 21.23 2.37 -39.02
CA VAL A 33 20.48 2.69 -40.23
C VAL A 33 19.63 3.91 -39.88
N THR A 34 20.13 5.09 -40.22
CA THR A 34 19.34 6.33 -40.23
C THR A 34 18.12 6.07 -41.12
N PRO A 35 16.89 6.09 -40.59
CA PRO A 35 15.73 6.05 -41.47
C PRO A 35 15.73 7.37 -42.27
N ASP A 36 15.70 7.28 -43.59
CA ASP A 36 15.65 8.39 -44.56
C ASP A 36 14.36 9.24 -44.48
N ASN A 37 13.60 9.15 -43.39
CA ASN A 37 12.37 9.89 -43.17
C ASN A 37 12.19 10.15 -41.66
N PRO A 38 11.98 11.39 -41.19
CA PRO A 38 11.78 11.68 -39.77
C PRO A 38 10.55 10.91 -39.26
N SER A 39 10.80 9.88 -38.46
CA SER A 39 9.75 9.12 -37.77
C SER A 39 9.37 9.83 -36.48
N ILE A 40 8.15 10.34 -36.42
CA ILE A 40 7.64 11.10 -35.28
C ILE A 40 6.63 10.25 -34.50
N PRO A 41 6.92 9.90 -33.23
CA PRO A 41 5.99 9.16 -32.39
C PRO A 41 4.87 10.06 -31.85
N LEU A 42 3.64 9.56 -31.92
CA LEU A 42 2.49 10.05 -31.17
C LEU A 42 2.50 9.40 -29.80
N VAL A 43 2.78 10.19 -28.76
CA VAL A 43 2.83 9.73 -27.38
C VAL A 43 1.68 10.34 -26.58
N LEU A 44 0.89 9.47 -25.93
CA LEU A 44 -0.17 9.82 -24.98
C LEU A 44 0.14 9.16 -23.64
N ASN A 45 0.14 9.95 -22.56
CA ASN A 45 0.43 9.51 -21.19
C ASN A 45 1.65 8.57 -21.07
N GLY A 46 2.72 8.83 -21.84
CA GLY A 46 3.94 8.03 -21.84
C GLY A 46 3.93 6.78 -22.73
N ILE A 47 2.79 6.42 -23.33
CA ILE A 47 2.68 5.31 -24.29
C ILE A 47 2.75 5.84 -25.71
N THR A 48 3.55 5.17 -26.56
CA THR A 48 3.55 5.43 -28.00
C THR A 48 2.37 4.74 -28.65
N VAL A 49 1.44 5.51 -29.18
CA VAL A 49 0.22 5.02 -29.84
C VAL A 49 0.47 4.72 -31.32
N MET A 50 1.21 5.59 -31.99
CA MET A 50 1.48 5.49 -33.43
C MET A 50 2.81 6.17 -33.76
N VAL A 51 3.44 5.79 -34.87
CA VAL A 51 4.63 6.49 -35.40
C VAL A 51 4.34 6.97 -36.80
N PHE A 52 4.27 8.28 -36.98
CA PHE A 52 4.08 8.91 -38.28
C PHE A 52 5.42 9.04 -38.99
N ARG A 53 5.48 8.65 -40.27
CA ARG A 53 6.72 8.63 -41.05
C ARG A 53 6.59 9.39 -42.36
N SER A 54 5.38 9.57 -42.87
CA SER A 54 5.13 10.25 -44.14
C SER A 54 4.26 11.50 -43.97
N PRO A 55 4.41 12.50 -44.85
CA PRO A 55 3.45 13.59 -44.94
C PRO A 55 2.10 13.09 -45.46
N PHE A 56 1.02 13.75 -45.07
CA PHE A 56 -0.34 13.42 -45.50
C PHE A 56 -1.19 14.69 -45.60
N MET A 57 -1.85 14.89 -46.75
CA MET A 57 -2.73 16.05 -47.01
C MET A 57 -2.06 17.42 -46.72
N GLY A 58 -0.78 17.55 -47.07
CA GLY A 58 -0.01 18.79 -46.85
C GLY A 58 0.52 18.97 -45.42
N LEU A 59 0.22 18.06 -44.50
CA LEU A 59 0.78 18.05 -43.14
C LEU A 59 2.05 17.19 -43.09
N SER A 60 3.10 17.72 -42.48
CA SER A 60 4.32 16.99 -42.14
C SER A 60 4.04 15.89 -41.09
N PRO A 61 4.91 14.87 -40.94
CA PRO A 61 4.77 13.86 -39.89
C PRO A 61 4.63 14.45 -38.49
N SER A 62 5.33 15.56 -38.21
CA SER A 62 5.26 16.26 -36.93
C SER A 62 3.89 16.91 -36.69
N GLU A 63 3.38 17.64 -37.68
CA GLU A 63 2.06 18.29 -37.60
C GLU A 63 0.93 17.26 -37.50
N ARG A 64 1.07 16.11 -38.17
CA ARG A 64 0.14 14.98 -38.03
C ARG A 64 0.12 14.45 -36.60
N ALA A 65 1.30 14.24 -36.01
CA ALA A 65 1.42 13.76 -34.63
C ALA A 65 0.78 14.73 -33.64
N GLU A 66 1.09 16.02 -33.77
CA GLU A 66 0.56 17.07 -32.91
C GLU A 66 -0.96 17.23 -33.07
N GLY A 67 -1.45 17.27 -34.30
CA GLY A 67 -2.88 17.36 -34.59
C GLY A 67 -3.65 16.14 -34.10
N ALA A 68 -3.11 14.92 -34.28
CA ALA A 68 -3.71 13.69 -33.77
C ALA A 68 -3.72 13.68 -32.23
N LYS A 69 -2.61 14.08 -31.60
CA LYS A 69 -2.52 14.20 -30.14
C LYS A 69 -3.58 15.14 -29.58
N LYS A 70 -3.72 16.33 -30.17
CA LYS A 70 -4.69 17.32 -29.73
C LYS A 70 -6.13 16.79 -29.83
N ARG A 71 -6.50 16.24 -30.98
CA ARG A 71 -7.83 15.63 -31.18
C ARG A 71 -8.10 14.51 -30.18
N LEU A 72 -7.15 13.60 -29.98
CA LEU A 72 -7.27 12.52 -29.01
C LEU A 72 -7.41 13.06 -27.58
N GLN A 73 -6.62 14.05 -27.18
CA GLN A 73 -6.71 14.62 -25.85
C GLN A 73 -8.04 15.32 -25.60
N GLU A 74 -8.56 16.06 -26.59
CA GLU A 74 -9.87 16.71 -26.51
C GLU A 74 -10.97 15.66 -26.41
N PHE A 75 -10.97 14.67 -27.30
CA PHE A 75 -12.01 13.64 -27.36
C PHE A 75 -12.02 12.73 -26.13
N LEU A 76 -10.83 12.29 -25.67
CA LEU A 76 -10.72 11.43 -24.49
C LEU A 76 -11.10 12.17 -23.20
N GLN A 77 -10.92 13.49 -23.13
CA GLN A 77 -11.37 14.29 -21.98
C GLN A 77 -12.89 14.42 -21.93
N GLU A 78 -13.55 14.51 -23.08
CA GLU A 78 -15.00 14.70 -23.16
C GLU A 78 -15.78 13.39 -23.11
N TYR A 79 -15.34 12.37 -23.85
CA TYR A 79 -16.06 11.12 -24.08
C TYR A 79 -15.39 9.89 -23.44
N GLY A 80 -14.19 10.04 -22.88
CA GLY A 80 -13.43 8.90 -22.34
C GLY A 80 -12.92 7.96 -23.44
N TYR A 81 -12.64 6.70 -23.06
CA TYR A 81 -12.05 5.67 -23.93
C TYR A 81 -13.09 4.77 -24.62
N ASP A 82 -14.36 5.17 -24.63
CA ASP A 82 -15.43 4.34 -25.16
C ASP A 82 -15.38 4.24 -26.69
N GLU A 83 -15.74 3.06 -27.22
CA GLU A 83 -15.87 2.78 -28.66
C GLU A 83 -14.63 3.07 -29.53
N ILE A 84 -13.43 2.77 -29.03
CA ILE A 84 -12.21 2.81 -29.85
C ILE A 84 -12.26 1.73 -30.94
N GLY A 85 -12.13 2.15 -32.20
CA GLY A 85 -12.26 1.29 -33.37
C GLY A 85 -11.28 1.60 -34.49
N VAL A 86 -11.43 0.84 -35.58
CA VAL A 86 -10.72 1.09 -36.84
C VAL A 86 -11.76 1.25 -37.94
N GLY A 87 -11.89 2.48 -38.44
CA GLY A 87 -12.70 2.84 -39.58
C GLY A 87 -11.97 2.64 -40.91
N SER A 88 -12.72 2.52 -41.99
CA SER A 88 -12.17 2.54 -43.35
C SER A 88 -12.48 3.88 -44.01
N THR A 89 -11.46 4.53 -44.55
CA THR A 89 -11.60 5.78 -45.33
C THR A 89 -11.06 5.56 -46.74
N PRO A 90 -11.45 6.38 -47.73
CA PRO A 90 -10.87 6.33 -49.07
C PRO A 90 -9.33 6.43 -49.10
N GLN A 91 -8.74 7.06 -48.09
CA GLN A 91 -7.31 7.31 -47.96
C GLN A 91 -6.56 6.19 -47.23
N GLY A 92 -7.27 5.27 -46.56
CA GLY A 92 -6.70 4.19 -45.77
C GLY A 92 -7.51 3.87 -44.51
N PRO A 93 -7.09 2.87 -43.71
CA PRO A 93 -7.68 2.64 -42.41
C PRO A 93 -7.38 3.80 -41.47
N ALA A 94 -8.35 4.15 -40.66
CA ALA A 94 -8.29 5.24 -39.70
C ALA A 94 -8.62 4.74 -38.30
N VAL A 95 -7.96 5.30 -37.30
CA VAL A 95 -8.33 5.06 -35.90
C VAL A 95 -9.49 5.99 -35.56
N THR A 96 -10.56 5.42 -35.05
CA THR A 96 -11.79 6.13 -34.70
C THR A 96 -12.10 5.95 -33.22
N ILE A 97 -12.81 6.92 -32.66
CA ILE A 97 -13.47 6.82 -31.36
C ILE A 97 -14.93 7.14 -31.65
N HIS A 98 -15.83 6.20 -31.37
CA HIS A 98 -17.18 6.19 -31.93
C HIS A 98 -17.12 6.21 -33.48
N GLU A 99 -17.60 7.28 -34.10
CA GLU A 99 -17.59 7.49 -35.56
C GLU A 99 -16.58 8.58 -36.00
N ASP A 100 -15.93 9.25 -35.04
CA ASP A 100 -15.02 10.36 -35.32
C ASP A 100 -13.61 9.87 -35.64
N ILE A 101 -13.04 10.43 -36.72
CA ILE A 101 -11.70 10.09 -37.20
C ILE A 101 -10.65 10.84 -36.37
N MET A 102 -9.87 10.10 -35.60
CA MET A 102 -8.76 10.67 -34.83
C MET A 102 -7.53 10.89 -35.69
N PHE A 103 -7.15 9.89 -36.48
CA PHE A 103 -6.08 9.98 -37.47
C PHE A 103 -6.15 8.83 -38.49
N VAL A 104 -5.57 9.06 -39.66
CA VAL A 104 -5.48 8.09 -40.76
C VAL A 104 -4.08 7.50 -40.82
N VAL A 105 -3.99 6.18 -41.03
CA VAL A 105 -2.73 5.46 -41.29
C VAL A 105 -2.47 5.43 -42.79
N THR A 106 -1.29 5.88 -43.20
CA THR A 106 -0.91 5.95 -44.61
C THR A 106 0.12 4.87 -44.97
N PRO A 107 0.28 4.52 -46.25
CA PRO A 107 1.29 3.54 -46.70
C PRO A 107 2.71 3.85 -46.23
N GLY A 108 3.06 5.14 -46.16
CA GLY A 108 4.39 5.55 -45.70
C GLY A 108 4.63 5.38 -44.20
N ASP A 109 3.58 5.15 -43.39
CA ASP A 109 3.71 4.93 -41.95
C ASP A 109 4.07 3.47 -41.61
N ILE A 110 3.91 2.54 -42.55
CA ILE A 110 4.23 1.12 -42.36
C ILE A 110 5.74 0.91 -42.33
N ARG A 111 6.21 0.06 -41.41
CA ARG A 111 7.57 -0.46 -41.44
C ARG A 111 7.64 -1.67 -42.37
N ASP A 112 8.70 -1.74 -43.17
CA ASP A 112 8.97 -2.90 -44.04
C ASP A 112 9.37 -4.12 -43.19
N ILE A 113 8.35 -4.84 -42.70
CA ILE A 113 8.46 -6.03 -41.86
C ILE A 113 7.47 -7.06 -42.42
N PRO A 114 7.82 -8.36 -42.47
CA PRO A 114 6.90 -9.40 -42.93
C PRO A 114 5.55 -9.36 -42.19
N GLY A 115 4.45 -9.31 -42.94
CA GLY A 115 3.09 -9.28 -42.39
C GLY A 115 2.57 -7.89 -42.01
N ALA A 116 3.39 -6.84 -42.13
CA ALA A 116 2.94 -5.48 -41.90
C ALA A 116 1.93 -5.05 -42.96
N ASN A 117 0.76 -4.56 -42.51
CA ASN A 117 -0.27 -4.03 -43.37
C ASN A 117 -0.97 -2.85 -42.69
N LEU A 118 -1.59 -1.98 -43.49
CA LEU A 118 -2.17 -0.72 -43.01
C LEU A 118 -3.18 -0.93 -41.89
N ARG A 119 -4.04 -1.94 -42.06
CA ARG A 119 -5.12 -2.23 -41.13
C ARG A 119 -4.58 -2.74 -39.80
N ALA A 120 -3.61 -3.66 -39.83
CA ALA A 120 -2.94 -4.15 -38.64
C ALA A 120 -2.22 -3.01 -37.87
N THR A 121 -1.63 -2.05 -38.57
CA THR A 121 -1.03 -0.86 -37.92
C THR A 121 -2.09 0.01 -37.24
N ALA A 122 -3.24 0.21 -37.89
CA ALA A 122 -4.36 0.93 -37.26
C ALA A 122 -4.93 0.16 -36.05
N GLU A 123 -5.06 -1.17 -36.16
CA GLU A 123 -5.51 -2.04 -35.06
C GLU A 123 -4.54 -2.03 -33.87
N GLN A 124 -3.24 -2.03 -34.13
CA GLN A 124 -2.21 -1.87 -33.08
C GLN A 124 -2.32 -0.53 -32.37
N ALA A 125 -2.57 0.55 -33.12
CA ALA A 125 -2.75 1.87 -32.54
C ALA A 125 -4.05 1.96 -31.70
N ALA A 126 -5.14 1.36 -32.19
CA ALA A 126 -6.38 1.24 -31.42
C ALA A 126 -6.17 0.44 -30.11
N GLU A 127 -5.41 -0.65 -30.17
CA GLU A 127 -5.08 -1.46 -28.98
C GLU A 127 -4.20 -0.70 -28.00
N ALA A 128 -3.24 0.09 -28.49
CA ALA A 128 -2.44 0.97 -27.64
C ALA A 128 -3.33 1.99 -26.88
N LEU A 129 -4.37 2.54 -27.54
CA LEU A 129 -5.34 3.41 -26.88
C LEU A 129 -6.17 2.68 -25.82
N ARG A 130 -6.62 1.45 -26.06
CA ARG A 130 -7.31 0.63 -25.04
C ARG A 130 -6.40 0.30 -23.86
N SER A 131 -5.11 0.11 -24.11
CA SER A 131 -4.14 -0.12 -23.03
C SER A 131 -4.00 1.10 -22.11
N LEU A 132 -4.14 2.32 -22.63
CA LEU A 132 -4.13 3.55 -21.83
C LEU A 132 -5.30 3.57 -20.84
N GLU A 133 -6.51 3.20 -21.28
CA GLU A 133 -7.68 3.10 -20.41
C GLU A 133 -7.41 2.18 -19.21
N SER A 134 -6.81 1.01 -19.48
CA SER A 134 -6.48 0.05 -18.42
C SER A 134 -5.49 0.63 -17.41
N GLN A 135 -4.50 1.39 -17.87
CA GLN A 135 -3.49 2.01 -17.01
C GLN A 135 -4.10 3.12 -16.16
N GLU A 136 -4.92 3.99 -16.73
CA GLU A 136 -5.60 5.05 -15.97
C GLU A 136 -6.54 4.47 -14.90
N ARG A 137 -7.29 3.41 -15.22
CA ARG A 137 -8.13 2.71 -14.24
C ARG A 137 -7.30 2.13 -13.09
N MET A 138 -6.13 1.56 -13.38
CA MET A 138 -5.23 1.03 -12.35
C MET A 138 -4.63 2.13 -11.47
N GLU A 139 -4.24 3.26 -12.04
CA GLU A 139 -3.73 4.41 -11.29
C GLU A 139 -4.81 5.02 -10.38
N ALA A 140 -6.03 5.15 -10.90
CA ALA A 140 -7.19 5.60 -10.12
C ALA A 140 -7.54 4.61 -8.99
N PHE A 141 -7.39 3.31 -9.22
CA PHE A 141 -7.58 2.30 -8.17
C PHE A 141 -6.50 2.40 -7.09
N LYS A 142 -5.23 2.51 -7.48
CA LYS A 142 -4.09 2.63 -6.56
C LYS A 142 -4.23 3.86 -5.66
N SER A 143 -4.64 5.00 -6.22
CA SER A 143 -4.81 6.24 -5.45
C SER A 143 -5.91 6.09 -4.37
N LYS A 144 -7.02 5.40 -4.67
CA LYS A 144 -8.08 5.10 -3.70
C LYS A 144 -7.61 4.17 -2.58
N VAL A 145 -6.86 3.11 -2.91
CA VAL A 145 -6.36 2.14 -1.91
C VAL A 145 -5.32 2.76 -0.97
N THR A 146 -4.55 3.75 -1.44
CA THR A 146 -3.55 4.44 -0.62
C THR A 146 -4.18 5.41 0.41
N GLY A 147 -5.50 5.62 0.37
CA GLY A 147 -6.24 6.53 1.25
C GLY A 147 -6.40 6.05 2.70
N PHE A 148 -6.19 4.77 2.99
CA PHE A 148 -6.32 4.23 4.35
C PHE A 148 -4.96 4.04 5.02
N LYS A 149 -4.25 5.15 5.27
CA LYS A 149 -3.13 5.14 6.22
C LYS A 149 -3.70 5.20 7.64
N VAL A 150 -4.07 4.06 8.23
CA VAL A 150 -4.22 3.97 9.69
C VAL A 150 -2.82 4.14 10.27
N SER A 151 -2.48 5.38 10.58
CA SER A 151 -1.24 5.73 11.26
C SER A 151 -1.22 4.99 12.60
N THR A 152 -0.08 4.37 12.93
CA THR A 152 0.17 3.70 14.22
C THR A 152 -0.23 4.57 15.42
N LYS A 153 -0.18 5.90 15.25
CA LYS A 153 -0.63 6.88 16.25
C LYS A 153 -2.13 6.77 16.59
N TRP A 154 -3.00 6.54 15.61
CA TRP A 154 -4.45 6.40 15.85
C TRP A 154 -4.79 5.13 16.63
N LEU A 155 -4.07 4.04 16.36
CA LEU A 155 -4.22 2.79 17.12
C LEU A 155 -3.84 2.99 18.60
N LEU A 156 -2.73 3.69 18.87
CA LEU A 156 -2.29 3.98 20.23
C LEU A 156 -3.27 4.89 20.99
N ILE A 157 -3.89 5.86 20.31
CA ILE A 157 -4.92 6.73 20.91
C ILE A 157 -6.15 5.90 21.31
N LEU A 158 -6.66 5.04 20.42
CA LEU A 158 -7.84 4.21 20.72
C LEU A 158 -7.59 3.26 21.88
N VAL A 159 -6.43 2.60 21.91
CA VAL A 159 -6.04 1.71 23.02
C VAL A 159 -5.90 2.50 24.32
N GLY A 160 -5.32 3.71 24.27
CA GLY A 160 -5.20 4.58 25.44
C GLY A 160 -6.57 5.00 26.02
N VAL A 161 -7.52 5.39 25.16
CA VAL A 161 -8.88 5.77 25.57
C VAL A 161 -9.63 4.58 26.18
N ALA A 162 -9.55 3.41 25.55
CA ALA A 162 -10.17 2.19 26.08
C ALA A 162 -9.58 1.82 27.46
N GLY A 163 -8.26 1.91 27.61
CA GLY A 163 -7.58 1.70 28.89
C GLY A 163 -8.04 2.68 29.98
N ALA A 164 -8.19 3.97 29.64
CA ALA A 164 -8.68 4.98 30.56
C ALA A 164 -10.14 4.74 30.98
N MET A 165 -11.01 4.30 30.06
CA MET A 165 -12.39 3.94 30.38
C MET A 165 -12.47 2.74 31.32
N VAL A 166 -11.71 1.68 31.06
CA VAL A 166 -11.67 0.48 31.91
C VAL A 166 -11.10 0.82 33.29
N GLY A 167 -10.00 1.57 33.35
CA GLY A 167 -9.40 2.02 34.61
C GLY A 167 -10.33 2.93 35.43
N GLY A 168 -11.02 3.86 34.76
CA GLY A 168 -12.04 4.70 35.39
C GLY A 168 -13.20 3.91 35.96
N LEU A 169 -13.69 2.90 35.23
CA LEU A 169 -14.74 2.00 35.72
C LEU A 169 -14.29 1.19 36.94
N TYR A 170 -13.04 0.72 36.95
CA TYR A 170 -12.47 0.00 38.07
C TYR A 170 -12.31 0.88 39.31
N PHE A 171 -11.89 2.14 39.13
CA PHE A 171 -11.79 3.13 40.20
C PHE A 171 -13.17 3.48 40.78
N LEU A 172 -14.18 3.70 39.93
CA LEU A 172 -15.56 3.92 40.39
C LEU A 172 -16.08 2.72 41.18
N LYS A 173 -15.87 1.50 40.70
CA LYS A 173 -16.24 0.28 41.44
C LYS A 173 -15.56 0.23 42.81
N SER A 174 -14.27 0.50 42.89
CA SER A 174 -13.55 0.48 44.17
C SER A 174 -14.07 1.52 45.16
N ARG A 175 -14.55 2.67 44.68
CA ARG A 175 -14.95 3.79 45.53
C ARG A 175 -16.42 3.80 45.92
N TYR A 176 -17.28 3.22 45.07
CA TYR A 176 -18.74 3.18 45.28
C TYR A 176 -19.27 1.78 45.62
N LEU A 177 -18.55 0.72 45.27
CA LEU A 177 -18.90 -0.68 45.58
C LEU A 177 -17.88 -1.33 46.52
N GLY A 178 -16.93 -0.57 47.06
CA GLY A 178 -16.18 -0.98 48.24
C GLY A 178 -17.15 -0.99 49.41
N GLY A 179 -17.71 -2.17 49.71
CA GLY A 179 -18.70 -2.36 50.76
C GLY A 179 -18.21 -1.79 52.08
N ASP A 180 -19.11 -1.13 52.80
CA ASP A 180 -18.90 -0.79 54.20
C ASP A 180 -18.44 -2.06 54.94
N PRO A 181 -17.35 -2.03 55.73
CA PRO A 181 -16.98 -3.14 56.61
C PRO A 181 -18.00 -3.36 57.76
N GLY A 182 -19.23 -2.86 57.61
CA GLY A 182 -20.18 -2.55 58.67
C GLY A 182 -21.30 -3.56 58.89
N SER A 183 -21.20 -4.79 58.36
CA SER A 183 -22.03 -5.93 58.79
C SER A 183 -21.08 -7.05 59.16
N LEU A 184 -20.52 -6.95 60.37
CA LEU A 184 -19.82 -8.06 60.99
C LEU A 184 -20.81 -8.72 61.94
N GLU A 185 -21.39 -9.83 61.50
CA GLU A 185 -22.17 -10.70 62.38
C GLU A 185 -21.26 -11.28 63.45
N CYS A 186 -21.69 -11.20 64.72
CA CYS A 186 -20.96 -11.89 65.77
C CYS A 186 -21.03 -13.41 65.52
N PRO A 187 -19.90 -14.14 65.41
CA PRO A 187 -19.90 -15.57 65.11
C PRO A 187 -20.54 -16.42 66.23
N ARG A 188 -20.75 -15.82 67.41
CA ARG A 188 -21.32 -16.51 68.56
C ARG A 188 -22.84 -16.37 68.66
N CYS A 189 -23.38 -15.16 68.46
CA CYS A 189 -24.80 -14.88 68.65
C CYS A 189 -25.53 -14.41 67.39
N GLY A 190 -24.82 -14.19 66.27
CA GLY A 190 -25.39 -13.74 65.00
C GLY A 190 -25.91 -12.30 65.00
N ASN A 191 -25.63 -11.50 66.04
CA ASN A 191 -26.11 -10.12 66.11
C ASN A 191 -25.09 -9.16 65.48
N GLU A 192 -25.52 -8.42 64.45
CA GLU A 192 -24.72 -7.42 63.71
C GLU A 192 -24.61 -6.08 64.45
N SER A 193 -25.71 -5.63 65.07
CA SER A 193 -25.86 -4.28 65.62
C SER A 193 -25.06 -4.02 66.90
N SER A 194 -24.41 -5.04 67.45
CA SER A 194 -23.79 -5.01 68.78
C SER A 194 -22.28 -5.19 68.77
N VAL A 195 -21.64 -5.21 67.59
CA VAL A 195 -20.19 -5.38 67.46
C VAL A 195 -19.51 -4.02 67.41
N GLU A 196 -18.71 -3.73 68.44
CA GLU A 196 -17.77 -2.61 68.45
C GLU A 196 -16.38 -3.11 68.07
N TYR A 197 -15.58 -2.25 67.43
CA TYR A 197 -14.18 -2.55 67.13
C TYR A 197 -13.28 -1.46 67.70
N GLU A 198 -12.09 -1.87 68.13
CA GLU A 198 -11.01 -0.99 68.55
C GLU A 198 -9.78 -1.30 67.69
N GLU A 199 -9.20 -0.25 67.11
CA GLU A 199 -7.97 -0.35 66.33
C GLU A 199 -6.78 -0.25 67.28
N GLU A 200 -5.98 -1.31 67.35
CA GLU A 200 -4.70 -1.27 68.06
C GLU A 200 -3.57 -1.15 67.03
N PRO A 201 -2.91 0.02 66.92
CA PRO A 201 -1.83 0.19 65.97
C PRO A 201 -0.62 -0.63 66.43
N SER A 202 -0.39 -1.79 65.81
CA SER A 202 0.86 -2.53 65.97
C SER A 202 1.87 -2.12 64.89
N SER A 203 3.17 -2.20 65.21
CA SER A 203 4.26 -1.73 64.34
C SER A 203 4.38 -2.48 62.99
N PHE A 204 3.66 -3.59 62.80
CA PHE A 204 3.74 -4.41 61.59
C PHE A 204 2.39 -4.66 60.88
N ARG A 205 1.24 -4.60 61.57
CA ARG A 205 -0.12 -4.72 61.00
C ARG A 205 -1.16 -4.02 61.86
N VAL A 206 -2.26 -3.55 61.26
CA VAL A 206 -3.46 -3.17 62.02
C VAL A 206 -4.13 -4.45 62.49
N ILE A 207 -4.28 -4.62 63.80
CA ILE A 207 -5.07 -5.73 64.38
C ILE A 207 -6.36 -5.13 64.88
N TYR A 208 -7.49 -5.65 64.40
CA TYR A 208 -8.81 -5.23 64.83
C TYR A 208 -9.25 -6.11 66.00
N LYS A 209 -9.53 -5.49 67.15
CA LYS A 209 -10.19 -6.17 68.27
C LYS A 209 -11.69 -5.95 68.15
N TYR A 210 -12.45 -7.02 68.03
CA TYR A 210 -13.90 -6.97 67.99
C TYR A 210 -14.48 -7.39 69.33
N HIS A 211 -15.50 -6.67 69.78
CA HIS A 211 -16.25 -6.95 70.99
C HIS A 211 -17.75 -6.91 70.70
N CYS A 212 -18.45 -8.02 70.98
CA CYS A 212 -19.90 -8.06 70.87
C CYS A 212 -20.54 -7.74 72.22
N ARG A 213 -21.27 -6.62 72.32
CA ARG A 213 -22.01 -6.22 73.52
C ARG A 213 -23.16 -7.16 73.89
N ALA A 214 -23.73 -7.88 72.91
CA ALA A 214 -24.90 -8.73 73.14
C ALA A 214 -24.57 -10.04 73.87
N CYS A 215 -23.38 -10.62 73.64
CA CYS A 215 -22.96 -11.88 74.24
C CYS A 215 -21.59 -11.83 74.95
N ASP A 216 -21.05 -10.62 75.10
CA ASP A 216 -19.75 -10.31 75.69
C ASP A 216 -18.57 -11.11 75.10
N TYR A 217 -18.68 -11.49 73.82
CA TYR A 217 -17.66 -12.25 73.11
C TYR A 217 -16.63 -11.33 72.46
N ARG A 218 -15.35 -11.66 72.60
CA ARG A 218 -14.22 -10.92 72.02
C ARG A 218 -13.44 -11.80 71.06
N TRP A 219 -13.06 -11.25 69.91
CA TRP A 219 -12.21 -11.94 68.95
C TRP A 219 -11.32 -10.95 68.19
N PHE A 220 -10.31 -11.47 67.52
CA PHE A 220 -9.36 -10.69 66.73
C PHE A 220 -9.62 -10.94 65.25
N GLY A 221 -9.59 -9.88 64.44
CA GLY A 221 -9.46 -9.98 63.00
C GLY A 221 -8.15 -9.37 62.52
N SER A 222 -7.61 -9.98 61.48
CA SER A 222 -6.37 -9.59 60.81
C SER A 222 -6.65 -8.92 59.47
#